data_AF-A0A544YCV2-F1
#
_entry.id   AF-A0A544YCV2-F1
#
_cell.length_a   1.000
_cell.length_b   1.000
_cell.length_c   1.000
_cell.angle_alpha   90.00
_cell.angle_beta   90.00
_cell.angle_gamma   90.00
#
_symmetry.space_group_name_H-M   'P 1'
#
loop_
_entity.id
_entity.type
_entity.pdbx_description
1 polymer ?
#
loop_
_entity_poly.entity_id
_entity_poly.type
_entity_poly.pdbx_seq_one_letter_code
_entity_poly.pdbx_strand_id
1 'polypeptide(L)'
;MTGRRMHIAIQWQLIGGGSVLRCKCGEWESDPTQAVRVQRASHRAHRVQMGETVAPVKPTLAERVAAVRALHHPTEGMGYNPDDDPTPGAYGDIARVCTSCGTHDEYGVRWPCPTIRALDGELGEAS
;
A
#
# COMPACT_ATOMS: atom_id res chain seq x y z
N MET A 1 -41.33 7.40 13.68
CA MET A 1 -40.14 7.87 12.92
C MET A 1 -38.93 7.72 13.81
N THR A 2 -38.20 6.60 13.71
CA THR A 2 -36.93 6.41 14.42
C THR A 2 -35.91 7.35 13.81
N GLY A 3 -35.54 8.41 14.54
CA GLY A 3 -34.51 9.35 14.10
C GLY A 3 -33.23 8.61 13.75
N ARG A 4 -32.52 9.06 12.70
CA ARG A 4 -31.23 8.54 12.25
C ARG A 4 -30.31 8.40 13.46
N ARG A 5 -30.11 7.17 13.96
CA ARG A 5 -29.18 6.92 15.06
C ARG A 5 -27.79 7.28 14.54
N MET A 6 -27.11 8.21 15.21
CA MET A 6 -25.73 8.56 14.85
C MET A 6 -24.79 7.49 15.41
N HIS A 7 -24.05 6.79 14.54
CA HIS A 7 -23.10 5.75 14.95
C HIS A 7 -21.75 6.37 15.31
N ILE A 8 -21.67 6.88 16.54
CA ILE A 8 -20.49 7.54 17.10
C ILE A 8 -19.84 6.61 18.11
N ALA A 9 -18.51 6.42 18.01
CA ALA A 9 -17.74 5.68 19.01
C ALA A 9 -17.48 6.57 20.24
N ILE A 10 -17.75 6.01 21.41
CA ILE A 10 -17.43 6.59 22.71
C ILE A 10 -16.34 5.71 23.33
N GLN A 11 -15.28 6.31 23.84
CA GLN A 11 -14.21 5.59 24.52
C GLN A 11 -14.52 5.45 26.01
N TRP A 12 -14.40 4.23 26.51
CA TRP A 12 -14.57 3.89 27.92
C TRP A 12 -13.26 3.34 28.47
N GLN A 13 -12.81 3.85 29.61
CA GLN A 13 -11.65 3.31 30.31
C GLN A 13 -12.07 2.16 31.21
N LEU A 14 -11.31 1.06 31.17
CA LEU A 14 -11.56 -0.10 32.01
C LEU A 14 -10.84 0.03 33.35
N ILE A 15 -11.49 -0.44 34.41
CA ILE A 15 -10.87 -0.54 35.73
C ILE A 15 -9.78 -1.62 35.63
N GLY A 16 -8.52 -1.25 35.86
CA GLY A 16 -7.35 -2.12 35.67
C GLY A 16 -6.49 -1.79 34.45
N GLY A 17 -6.85 -0.77 33.66
CA GLY A 17 -6.07 -0.28 32.52
C GLY A 17 -6.63 -0.71 31.17
N GLY A 18 -6.32 0.06 30.13
CA GLY A 18 -6.85 -0.14 28.78
C GLY A 18 -8.14 0.64 28.49
N SER A 19 -8.63 0.53 27.27
CA SER A 19 -9.87 1.19 26.85
C SER A 19 -10.62 0.37 25.80
N VAL A 20 -11.94 0.52 25.82
CA VAL A 20 -12.86 -0.06 24.84
C VAL A 20 -13.60 1.07 24.11
N LEU A 21 -13.91 0.87 22.83
CA LEU A 21 -14.82 1.72 22.08
C LEU A 21 -16.20 1.08 22.05
N ARG A 22 -17.23 1.87 22.34
CA ARG A 22 -18.63 1.47 22.24
C ARG A 22 -19.40 2.42 21.33
N CYS A 23 -20.23 1.88 20.46
CA CYS A 23 -21.06 2.70 19.58
C CYS A 23 -22.27 3.25 20.35
N LYS A 24 -22.60 4.52 20.13
CA LYS A 24 -23.76 5.19 20.73
C LYS A 24 -25.10 4.54 20.36
N CYS A 25 -25.18 3.78 19.27
CA CYS A 25 -26.39 3.02 18.93
C CYS A 25 -26.66 1.85 19.90
N GLY A 26 -25.66 1.43 20.69
CA GLY A 26 -25.75 0.32 21.64
C GLY A 26 -25.51 -1.07 21.04
N GLU A 27 -25.39 -1.18 19.72
CA GLU A 27 -25.33 -2.46 18.99
C GLU A 27 -23.89 -2.90 18.64
N TRP A 28 -22.88 -2.20 19.16
CA TRP A 28 -21.48 -2.54 18.92
C TRP A 28 -20.56 -2.09 20.04
N GLU A 29 -19.60 -2.95 20.37
CA GLU A 29 -18.50 -2.74 21.31
C GLU A 29 -17.25 -3.44 20.76
N SER A 30 -16.08 -2.84 20.93
CA SER A 30 -14.80 -3.43 20.51
C SER A 30 -14.27 -4.46 21.50
N ASP A 31 -13.37 -5.33 21.04
CA ASP A 31 -12.55 -6.16 21.95
C ASP A 31 -11.46 -5.29 22.63
N PRO A 32 -11.42 -5.23 23.97
CA PRO A 32 -10.46 -4.40 24.70
C PRO A 32 -9.02 -4.90 24.62
N THR A 33 -8.78 -6.15 24.19
CA THR A 33 -7.43 -6.69 23.98
C THR A 33 -6.80 -6.18 22.68
N GLN A 34 -7.60 -5.63 21.78
CA GLN A 34 -7.14 -5.12 20.50
C GLN A 34 -6.55 -3.71 20.63
N ALA A 35 -5.52 -3.43 19.83
CA ALA A 35 -4.99 -2.07 19.70
C ALA A 35 -6.09 -1.09 19.24
N VAL A 36 -6.06 0.15 19.74
CA VAL A 36 -7.08 1.19 19.44
C VAL A 36 -7.31 1.40 17.94
N ARG A 37 -6.26 1.26 17.12
CA ARG A 37 -6.39 1.32 15.64
C ARG A 37 -7.35 0.27 15.09
N VAL A 38 -7.31 -0.94 15.63
CA VAL A 38 -8.17 -2.07 15.23
C VAL A 38 -9.58 -1.82 15.72
N GLN A 39 -9.75 -1.34 16.96
CA GLN A 39 -11.06 -0.95 17.51
C GLN A 39 -11.75 0.12 16.64
N ARG A 40 -11.00 1.13 16.15
CA ARG A 40 -11.53 2.17 15.25
C ARG A 40 -11.90 1.60 13.87
N ALA A 41 -11.10 0.68 13.34
CA ALA A 41 -11.38 0.02 12.07
C ALA A 41 -12.64 -0.86 12.14
N SER A 42 -12.81 -1.63 13.21
CA SER A 42 -14.02 -2.44 13.43
C SER A 42 -15.26 -1.57 13.68
N HIS A 43 -15.13 -0.43 14.38
CA HIS A 43 -16.23 0.54 14.46
C HIS A 43 -16.63 1.08 13.09
N ARG A 44 -15.66 1.39 12.23
CA ARG A 44 -15.93 1.82 10.85
C ARG A 44 -16.69 0.74 10.06
N ALA A 45 -16.32 -0.54 10.23
CA ALA A 45 -17.05 -1.65 9.60
C ALA A 45 -18.49 -1.74 10.11
N HIS A 46 -18.70 -1.59 11.42
CA HIS A 46 -20.04 -1.51 12.01
C HIS A 46 -20.87 -0.38 11.39
N ARG A 47 -20.33 0.83 11.25
CA ARG A 47 -21.03 1.96 10.61
C ARG A 47 -21.49 1.64 9.18
N VAL A 48 -20.65 0.97 8.40
CA VAL A 48 -20.98 0.52 7.04
C VAL A 48 -22.11 -0.52 7.07
N GLN A 49 -22.07 -1.48 7.99
CA GLN A 49 -23.15 -2.49 8.15
C GLN A 49 -24.49 -1.83 8.50
N MET A 50 -24.47 -0.71 9.22
CA MET A 50 -25.66 0.08 9.58
C MET A 50 -26.12 1.02 8.45
N GLY A 51 -25.54 0.92 7.26
CA GLY A 51 -25.93 1.70 6.08
C GLY A 51 -25.39 3.13 6.06
N GLU A 52 -24.43 3.47 6.94
CA GLU A 52 -23.75 4.77 6.84
C GLU A 52 -22.74 4.79 5.69
N THR A 53 -22.75 5.88 4.92
CA THR A 53 -21.67 6.19 3.99
C THR A 53 -20.43 6.60 4.78
N VAL A 54 -19.43 5.71 4.87
CA VAL A 54 -18.16 6.02 5.55
C VAL A 54 -17.05 6.23 4.52
N ALA A 55 -16.42 7.41 4.57
CA ALA A 55 -15.28 7.73 3.71
C ALA A 55 -14.18 6.66 3.80
N PRO A 56 -13.53 6.29 2.68
CA PRO A 56 -12.44 5.32 2.66
C PRO A 56 -11.28 5.79 3.55
N VAL A 57 -10.59 4.82 4.17
CA VAL A 57 -9.38 5.10 4.94
C VAL A 57 -8.31 5.57 3.95
N LYS A 58 -7.72 6.74 4.20
CA LYS A 58 -6.56 7.18 3.42
C LYS A 58 -5.36 6.32 3.81
N PRO A 59 -4.65 5.69 2.86
CA PRO A 59 -3.47 4.92 3.16
C PRO A 59 -2.39 5.84 3.75
N THR A 60 -1.66 5.29 4.72
CA THR A 60 -0.48 5.92 5.34
C THR A 60 0.63 6.13 4.32
N LEU A 61 1.62 6.96 4.66
CA LEU A 61 2.80 7.13 3.80
C LEU A 61 3.50 5.79 3.55
N ALA A 62 3.66 4.97 4.59
CA ALA A 62 4.27 3.66 4.48
C ALA A 62 3.50 2.73 3.54
N GLU A 63 2.17 2.67 3.64
CA GLU A 63 1.33 1.88 2.73
C GLU A 63 1.41 2.40 1.29
N ARG A 64 1.45 3.71 1.08
CA ARG A 64 1.63 4.30 -0.26
C ARG A 64 2.99 3.97 -0.85
N VAL A 65 4.06 4.06 -0.06
CA VAL A 65 5.42 3.70 -0.49
C VAL A 65 5.52 2.21 -0.81
N ALA A 66 4.92 1.35 0.02
CA ALA A 66 4.86 -0.08 -0.24
C ALA A 66 4.08 -0.40 -1.53
N ALA A 67 2.97 0.30 -1.77
CA ALA A 67 2.20 0.18 -3.00
C ALA A 67 3.02 0.60 -4.24
N VAL A 68 3.77 1.70 -4.17
CA VAL A 68 4.70 2.09 -5.25
C VAL A 68 5.72 0.98 -5.47
N ARG A 69 6.41 0.53 -4.42
CA ARG A 69 7.40 -0.56 -4.53
C ARG A 69 6.83 -1.81 -5.20
N ALA A 70 5.61 -2.20 -4.84
CA ALA A 70 4.96 -3.39 -5.40
C ALA A 70 4.68 -3.30 -6.91
N LEU A 71 4.56 -2.10 -7.47
CA LEU A 71 4.43 -1.92 -8.93
C LEU A 71 5.75 -2.27 -9.65
N HIS A 72 6.88 -1.98 -9.03
CA HIS A 72 8.20 -2.20 -9.62
C HIS A 72 8.71 -3.61 -9.33
N HIS A 73 8.85 -4.41 -10.38
CA HIS A 73 9.50 -5.72 -10.31
C HIS A 73 10.40 -5.93 -11.53
N PRO A 74 11.44 -6.78 -11.42
CA PRO A 74 12.28 -7.09 -12.56
C PRO A 74 11.56 -8.04 -13.51
N THR A 75 11.80 -7.87 -14.80
CA THR A 75 11.46 -8.83 -15.85
C THR A 75 12.63 -8.95 -16.81
N GLU A 76 12.59 -9.97 -17.67
CA GLU A 76 13.47 -10.06 -18.84
C GLU A 76 13.27 -8.83 -19.73
N GLY A 77 14.36 -8.26 -20.20
CA GLY A 77 14.36 -7.18 -21.17
C GLY A 77 14.87 -7.70 -22.51
N MET A 78 14.38 -7.13 -23.60
CA MET A 78 14.91 -7.32 -24.94
C MET A 78 15.64 -6.05 -25.38
N GLY A 79 16.68 -6.18 -26.18
CA GLY A 79 17.40 -5.02 -26.70
C GLY A 79 18.33 -5.38 -27.84
N TYR A 80 18.83 -4.34 -28.51
CA TYR A 80 19.81 -4.50 -29.58
C TYR A 80 21.19 -4.85 -29.00
N ASN A 81 21.73 -5.98 -29.41
CA ASN A 81 23.05 -6.46 -29.00
C ASN A 81 24.03 -6.26 -30.17
N PRO A 82 24.86 -5.20 -30.16
CA PRO A 82 25.80 -4.92 -31.26
C PRO A 82 26.85 -6.02 -31.43
N ASP A 83 27.16 -6.74 -30.35
CA ASP A 83 28.25 -7.73 -30.28
C ASP A 83 27.73 -9.18 -30.14
N ASP A 84 26.43 -9.44 -30.38
CA ASP A 84 25.87 -10.80 -30.25
C ASP A 84 26.44 -11.75 -31.30
N ASP A 85 26.87 -12.94 -30.87
CA ASP A 85 27.37 -14.03 -31.72
C ASP A 85 26.30 -15.14 -31.75
N PRO A 86 25.84 -15.62 -32.92
CA PRO A 86 26.42 -15.49 -34.27
C PRO A 86 25.89 -14.34 -35.13
N THR A 87 25.01 -13.49 -34.60
CA THR A 87 24.34 -12.45 -35.40
C THR A 87 24.55 -11.07 -34.78
N PRO A 88 25.67 -10.40 -35.11
CA PRO A 88 25.93 -9.05 -34.62
C PRO A 88 24.78 -8.11 -35.01
N GLY A 89 24.27 -7.36 -34.04
CA GLY A 89 23.12 -6.49 -34.23
C GLY A 89 21.75 -7.19 -34.19
N ALA A 90 21.67 -8.37 -33.58
CA ALA A 90 20.39 -8.99 -33.27
C ALA A 90 19.69 -8.32 -32.08
N TYR A 91 18.36 -8.42 -32.06
CA TYR A 91 17.59 -8.18 -30.84
C TYR A 91 17.54 -9.48 -30.03
N GLY A 92 17.92 -9.39 -28.76
CA GLY A 92 17.96 -10.52 -27.86
C GLY A 92 17.77 -10.09 -26.41
N ASP A 93 17.94 -11.05 -25.50
CA ASP A 93 17.78 -10.79 -24.06
C ASP A 93 18.90 -9.86 -23.55
N ILE A 94 18.51 -8.86 -22.78
CA ILE A 94 19.41 -7.93 -22.09
C ILE A 94 19.25 -8.03 -20.57
N ALA A 95 20.06 -7.26 -19.84
CA ALA A 95 19.93 -7.13 -18.39
C ALA A 95 18.48 -6.81 -17.99
N ARG A 96 18.00 -7.45 -16.91
CA ARG A 96 16.62 -7.29 -16.42
C ARG A 96 16.20 -5.84 -16.33
N VAL A 97 14.97 -5.57 -16.74
CA VAL A 97 14.38 -4.23 -16.77
C VAL A 97 13.19 -4.14 -15.81
N CYS A 98 12.81 -2.92 -15.42
CA CYS A 98 11.67 -2.67 -14.58
C CYS A 98 10.39 -2.64 -15.40
N THR A 99 9.40 -3.43 -14.99
CA THR A 99 8.07 -3.52 -15.62
C THR A 99 7.23 -2.25 -15.59
N SER A 100 7.63 -1.25 -14.79
CA SER A 100 6.86 -0.01 -14.58
C SER A 100 7.52 1.26 -15.11
N CYS A 101 8.85 1.31 -15.25
CA CYS A 101 9.56 2.54 -15.58
C CYS A 101 9.91 2.70 -17.08
N GLY A 102 9.67 1.66 -17.88
CA GLY A 102 9.94 1.63 -19.32
C GLY A 102 9.22 0.45 -19.97
N THR A 103 9.56 0.16 -21.22
CA THR A 103 9.10 -1.02 -21.95
C THR A 103 9.96 -2.26 -21.63
N HIS A 104 9.56 -3.42 -22.13
CA HIS A 104 10.39 -4.63 -22.04
C HIS A 104 11.36 -4.76 -23.22
N ASP A 105 11.43 -3.78 -24.11
CA ASP A 105 12.30 -3.76 -25.28
C ASP A 105 13.48 -2.78 -25.07
N GLU A 106 14.03 -2.28 -26.18
CA GLU A 106 15.19 -1.38 -26.22
C GLU A 106 15.06 -0.10 -25.36
N TYR A 107 13.84 0.29 -24.98
CA TYR A 107 13.59 1.42 -24.07
C TYR A 107 13.39 0.99 -22.60
N GLY A 108 13.79 -0.23 -22.26
CA GLY A 108 13.68 -0.76 -20.91
C GLY A 108 14.61 -0.09 -19.90
N VAL A 109 14.05 0.26 -18.75
CA VAL A 109 14.83 0.83 -17.64
C VAL A 109 15.45 -0.30 -16.84
N ARG A 110 16.79 -0.37 -16.82
CA ARG A 110 17.54 -1.41 -16.10
C ARG A 110 17.13 -1.53 -14.64
N TRP A 111 17.00 -2.77 -14.18
CA TRP A 111 16.76 -3.11 -12.78
C TRP A 111 18.06 -3.09 -11.94
N PRO A 112 18.04 -2.65 -10.67
CA PRO A 112 16.94 -1.91 -10.03
C PRO A 112 16.79 -0.51 -10.65
N CYS A 113 15.56 -0.10 -10.92
CA CYS A 113 15.29 1.20 -11.52
C CYS A 113 15.55 2.35 -10.52
N PRO A 114 15.67 3.60 -10.98
CA PRO A 114 15.92 4.75 -10.10
C PRO A 114 14.93 4.89 -8.95
N THR A 115 13.65 4.54 -9.15
CA THR A 115 12.64 4.57 -8.09
C THR A 115 12.94 3.55 -6.99
N ILE A 116 13.27 2.30 -7.33
CA ILE A 116 13.61 1.28 -6.33
C ILE A 116 14.89 1.66 -5.58
N ARG A 117 15.93 2.12 -6.31
CA ARG A 117 17.15 2.64 -5.69
C ARG A 117 16.87 3.78 -4.70
N ALA A 118 15.99 4.72 -5.06
CA ALA A 118 15.57 5.80 -4.17
C ALA A 118 14.87 5.26 -2.91
N LEU A 119 13.97 4.30 -3.07
CA LEU A 119 13.25 3.68 -1.95
C LEU A 119 14.15 2.81 -1.06
N ASP A 120 15.26 2.28 -1.60
CA ASP A 120 16.28 1.54 -0.86
C ASP A 120 17.36 2.45 -0.24
N GLY A 121 17.30 3.76 -0.48
CA GLY A 121 18.26 4.73 0.06
C GLY A 121 19.61 4.76 -0.69
N GLU A 122 19.65 4.24 -1.93
CA GLU A 122 20.86 4.12 -2.74
C GLU A 122 21.11 5.34 -3.65
N LEU A 123 20.26 6.37 -3.60
CA LEU A 123 20.60 7.67 -4.15
C LEU A 123 21.55 8.34 -3.15
N GLY A 124 22.85 8.29 -3.43
CA GLY A 124 23.87 8.96 -2.61
C GLY A 124 23.46 10.39 -2.28
N GLU A 125 23.96 10.89 -1.15
CA GLU A 125 23.69 12.25 -0.69
C GLU A 125 23.86 13.23 -1.85
N ALA A 126 22.81 14.01 -2.13
CA ALA A 126 22.90 15.13 -3.06
C ALA A 126 24.00 16.05 -2.53
N SER A 127 25.18 15.94 -3.16
CA SER A 127 26.34 16.79 -2.90
C SER A 127 26.16 18.13 -3.61
#